data_AF-A0AAD4Q9S7-F1
#
_entry.id   AF-A0AAD4Q9S7-F1
#
_cell.length_a   1.000
_cell.length_b   1.000
_cell.length_c   1.000
_cell.angle_alpha   90.00
_cell.angle_beta   90.00
_cell.angle_gamma   90.00
#
_symmetry.space_group_name_H-M   'P 1'
#
loop_
_entity.id
_entity.type
_entity.pdbx_description
1 polymer ?
#
loop_
_entity_poly.entity_id
_entity_poly.type
_entity_poly.pdbx_seq_one_letter_code
_entity_poly.pdbx_strand_id
1 'polypeptide(L)'
;MSTHALGTPPSCPVVSLEKLLFEYPGADVILRSCDSYEFRILKMYIFHSSPVLGERVLAADNPQPGIAIPSDIAAASLPVVRLPDSGAVLFSILTYIFPVQPILPSTVEQVMELLSAIQKYKMDAVLTHVRNHISQQHPPFIRKENSLYVYSLAQKHGLRQEALQAAQSTLGLPYLTIDGLDEKLKMMPGVFLHELWKYHKRVRANLASDLKDFMASHAHTTFNHPCREPTAPPNLAIPGWVGRYVSSLSSFPFLFDISGLHMALTDHVLSPSGSQLRASGGCTCTMIPKENILEFWAALSAVYHGSITKISFL
;
A
#
# COMPACT_ATOMS: atom_id res chain seq x y z
N MET A 1 17.87 -27.87 -31.43
CA MET A 1 18.00 -26.47 -30.99
C MET A 1 16.64 -25.83 -31.20
N SER A 2 15.81 -25.78 -30.16
CA SER A 2 14.46 -25.22 -30.23
C SER A 2 14.36 -24.10 -29.20
N THR A 3 14.04 -22.93 -29.73
CA THR A 3 13.88 -21.64 -29.07
C THR A 3 12.56 -21.59 -28.30
N HIS A 4 12.62 -21.45 -26.98
CA HIS A 4 11.48 -21.01 -26.18
C HIS A 4 11.52 -19.48 -26.08
N ALA A 5 10.59 -18.82 -26.78
CA ALA A 5 10.30 -17.41 -26.60
C ALA A 5 9.61 -17.22 -25.23
N LEU A 6 10.22 -16.40 -24.38
CA LEU A 6 9.69 -15.98 -23.09
C LEU A 6 8.51 -15.03 -23.35
N GLY A 7 7.29 -15.46 -23.02
CA GLY A 7 6.10 -14.65 -23.13
C GLY A 7 6.17 -13.42 -22.24
N THR A 8 5.95 -12.24 -22.83
CA THR A 8 5.74 -10.99 -22.10
C THR A 8 4.46 -11.09 -21.26
N PRO A 9 4.47 -10.65 -19.99
CA PRO A 9 3.27 -10.61 -19.17
C PRO A 9 2.26 -9.61 -19.77
N PRO A 10 0.93 -9.84 -19.60
CA PRO A 10 -0.08 -8.93 -20.11
C PRO A 10 0.07 -7.56 -19.44
N SER A 11 0.46 -6.56 -20.22
CA SER A 11 0.46 -5.17 -19.80
C SER A 11 -0.97 -4.75 -19.50
N CYS A 12 -1.21 -4.18 -18.32
CA CYS A 12 -2.48 -3.52 -18.03
C CYS A 12 -2.73 -2.45 -19.11
N PRO A 13 -3.93 -2.38 -19.70
CA PRO A 13 -4.23 -1.35 -20.69
C PRO A 13 -4.18 0.02 -20.01
N VAL A 14 -3.13 0.78 -20.31
CA VAL A 14 -2.91 2.13 -19.80
C VAL A 14 -3.85 3.09 -20.53
N VAL A 15 -4.60 3.92 -19.80
CA VAL A 15 -5.50 4.93 -20.41
C VAL A 15 -4.68 6.08 -20.98
N SER A 16 -4.62 6.19 -22.31
CA SER A 16 -4.21 7.42 -22.99
C SER A 16 -5.40 8.36 -23.13
N LEU A 17 -5.17 9.66 -22.98
CA LEU A 17 -6.18 10.74 -23.04
C LEU A 17 -7.03 10.70 -24.32
N GLU A 18 -6.45 10.22 -25.42
CA GLU A 18 -7.10 10.07 -26.74
C GLU A 18 -8.15 8.93 -26.81
N LYS A 19 -8.28 8.10 -25.75
CA LYS A 19 -9.23 6.97 -25.68
C LYS A 19 -10.35 7.14 -24.66
N LEU A 20 -10.56 8.33 -24.10
CA LEU A 20 -11.63 8.60 -23.12
C LEU A 20 -13.04 8.67 -23.74
N LEU A 21 -13.28 7.95 -24.83
CA LEU A 21 -14.59 7.87 -25.47
C LEU A 21 -15.36 6.72 -24.83
N PHE A 22 -16.43 7.04 -24.08
CA PHE A 22 -17.35 6.06 -23.52
C PHE A 22 -18.76 6.39 -23.99
N GLU A 23 -19.24 5.62 -24.97
CA GLU A 23 -20.58 5.74 -25.51
C GLU A 23 -21.31 4.40 -25.39
N TYR A 24 -22.41 4.40 -24.65
CA TYR A 24 -23.27 3.24 -24.50
C TYR A 24 -24.48 3.34 -25.43
N PRO A 25 -24.84 2.27 -26.18
CA PRO A 25 -26.03 2.27 -27.02
C PRO A 25 -27.30 2.52 -26.21
N GLY A 26 -28.13 3.47 -26.66
CA GLY A 26 -29.38 3.82 -25.97
C GLY A 26 -29.19 4.69 -24.72
N ALA A 27 -28.04 5.36 -24.58
CA ALA A 27 -27.78 6.31 -23.49
C ALA A 27 -28.95 7.27 -23.25
N ASP A 28 -29.29 7.46 -21.97
CA ASP A 28 -30.39 8.29 -21.48
C ASP A 28 -29.89 9.45 -20.59
N VAL A 29 -28.57 9.55 -20.36
CA VAL A 29 -27.91 10.66 -19.66
C VAL A 29 -26.48 10.89 -20.18
N ILE A 30 -26.01 12.12 -20.08
CA ILE A 30 -24.61 12.51 -20.30
C ILE A 30 -23.98 12.88 -18.96
N LEU A 31 -22.90 12.20 -18.58
CA LEU A 31 -22.03 12.67 -17.50
C LEU A 31 -20.92 13.53 -18.13
N ARG A 32 -20.79 14.78 -17.67
CA ARG A 32 -19.73 15.69 -18.11
C ARG A 32 -18.72 15.91 -17.00
N SER A 33 -17.44 15.66 -17.28
CA SER A 33 -16.33 15.90 -16.36
C SER A 33 -15.99 17.39 -16.22
N CYS A 34 -15.12 17.73 -15.26
CA CYS A 34 -14.66 19.11 -15.07
C CYS A 34 -13.78 19.64 -16.22
N ASP A 35 -13.08 18.74 -16.91
CA ASP A 35 -12.27 18.96 -18.10
C ASP A 35 -13.06 18.73 -19.41
N SER A 36 -14.40 18.76 -19.32
CA SER A 36 -15.35 18.79 -20.45
C SER A 36 -15.44 17.52 -21.31
N TYR A 37 -14.92 16.38 -20.85
CA TYR A 37 -15.21 15.09 -21.46
C TYR A 37 -16.67 14.69 -21.18
N GLU A 38 -17.32 14.13 -22.19
CA GLU A 38 -18.71 13.68 -22.12
C GLU A 38 -18.78 12.16 -22.25
N PHE A 39 -19.55 11.55 -21.34
CA PHE A 39 -19.79 10.12 -21.33
C PHE A 39 -21.29 9.88 -21.48
N ARG A 40 -21.68 9.25 -22.59
CA ARG A 40 -23.08 8.91 -22.91
C ARG A 40 -23.38 7.53 -22.36
N ILE A 41 -24.20 7.46 -21.33
CA ILE A 41 -24.39 6.23 -20.55
C ILE A 41 -25.86 5.97 -20.21
N LEU A 42 -26.13 4.78 -19.65
CA LEU A 42 -27.44 4.40 -19.11
C LEU A 42 -27.53 4.69 -17.61
N LYS A 43 -28.56 5.43 -17.17
CA LYS A 43 -28.83 5.80 -15.76
C LYS A 43 -28.93 4.58 -14.84
N MET A 44 -29.51 3.48 -15.32
CA MET A 44 -29.71 2.25 -14.54
C MET A 44 -28.41 1.76 -13.88
N TYR A 45 -27.30 1.74 -14.61
CA TYR A 45 -26.01 1.30 -14.07
C TYR A 45 -25.49 2.24 -12.96
N ILE A 46 -25.75 3.54 -13.08
CA ILE A 46 -25.38 4.53 -12.06
C ILE A 46 -26.23 4.34 -10.82
N PHE A 47 -27.55 4.18 -10.96
CA PHE A 47 -28.47 3.97 -9.83
C PHE A 47 -28.11 2.73 -9.01
N HIS A 48 -27.72 1.64 -9.66
CA HIS A 48 -27.30 0.43 -8.96
C HIS A 48 -25.92 0.54 -8.29
N SER A 49 -25.05 1.43 -8.79
CA SER A 49 -23.67 1.51 -8.32
C SER A 49 -23.42 2.61 -7.30
N SER A 50 -24.23 3.68 -7.33
CA SER A 50 -24.02 4.87 -6.52
C SER A 50 -25.33 5.56 -6.13
N PRO A 51 -25.66 5.62 -4.83
CA PRO A 51 -26.80 6.42 -4.38
C PRO A 51 -26.55 7.92 -4.62
N VAL A 52 -25.32 8.40 -4.42
CA VAL A 52 -24.97 9.83 -4.54
C VAL A 52 -25.03 10.31 -5.99
N LEU A 53 -24.45 9.57 -6.94
CA LEU A 53 -24.58 9.92 -8.36
C LEU A 53 -26.01 9.70 -8.84
N GLY A 54 -26.71 8.69 -8.32
CA GLY A 54 -28.12 8.47 -8.62
C GLY A 54 -28.97 9.69 -8.30
N GLU A 55 -28.84 10.26 -7.10
CA GLU A 55 -29.55 11.50 -6.72
C GLU A 55 -29.22 12.66 -7.67
N ARG A 56 -27.96 12.82 -8.09
CA ARG A 56 -27.55 13.88 -9.03
C ARG A 56 -28.16 13.69 -10.42
N VAL A 57 -28.22 12.45 -10.89
CA VAL A 57 -28.86 12.10 -12.16
C VAL A 57 -30.36 12.40 -12.10
N LEU A 58 -31.05 12.01 -11.01
CA LEU A 58 -32.47 12.31 -10.81
C LEU A 58 -32.76 13.82 -10.75
N ALA A 59 -31.88 14.59 -10.12
CA ALA A 59 -32.02 16.05 -10.04
C ALA A 59 -31.88 16.74 -11.41
N ALA A 60 -31.08 16.18 -12.33
CA ALA A 60 -30.92 16.73 -13.67
C ALA A 60 -32.15 16.52 -14.57
N ASP A 61 -32.97 15.51 -14.28
CA ASP A 61 -34.24 15.27 -14.98
C ASP A 61 -35.34 16.25 -14.56
N ASN A 62 -35.23 16.85 -13.37
CA ASN A 62 -36.21 17.77 -12.80
C ASN A 62 -35.56 19.13 -12.45
N PRO A 63 -35.14 19.94 -13.45
CA PRO A 63 -34.61 21.26 -13.17
C PRO A 63 -35.65 22.11 -12.41
N GLN A 64 -35.24 22.75 -11.32
CA GLN A 64 -36.12 23.59 -10.51
C GLN A 64 -36.88 24.61 -11.38
N PRO A 65 -38.17 24.89 -11.10
CA PRO A 65 -38.99 25.81 -11.87
C PRO A 65 -38.46 27.24 -11.71
N GLY A 66 -37.65 27.70 -12.66
CA GLY A 66 -37.07 29.04 -12.63
C GLY A 66 -36.27 29.45 -13.87
N ILE A 67 -35.90 28.49 -14.73
CA ILE A 67 -35.19 28.79 -16.00
C ILE A 67 -36.05 28.24 -17.14
N ALA A 68 -36.89 29.12 -17.71
CA ALA A 68 -37.65 28.82 -18.91
C ALA A 68 -36.69 28.71 -20.10
N ILE A 69 -36.46 27.49 -20.59
CA ILE A 69 -35.85 27.26 -21.90
C ILE A 69 -37.00 27.19 -22.91
N PRO A 70 -36.95 27.92 -24.05
CA PRO A 70 -37.99 27.87 -25.07
C PRO A 70 -38.25 26.44 -25.56
N SER A 71 -39.54 26.09 -25.61
CA SER A 71 -40.09 24.74 -25.80
C SER A 71 -39.82 24.08 -27.15
N ASP A 72 -39.14 24.74 -28.09
CA ASP A 72 -38.97 24.24 -29.47
C ASP A 72 -37.60 23.59 -29.75
N ILE A 73 -36.68 23.54 -28.76
CA ILE A 73 -35.37 22.85 -28.87
C ILE A 73 -35.27 21.64 -27.91
N ALA A 74 -36.25 21.47 -27.02
CA ALA A 74 -36.18 20.53 -25.89
C ALA A 74 -36.31 19.03 -26.25
N ALA A 75 -36.54 18.68 -27.52
CA ALA A 75 -36.87 17.31 -27.93
C ALA A 75 -35.68 16.40 -28.28
N ALA A 76 -34.42 16.83 -28.18
CA ALA A 76 -33.30 16.06 -28.76
C ALA A 76 -32.00 15.96 -27.93
N SER A 77 -31.86 16.64 -26.79
CA SER A 77 -30.62 16.59 -26.00
C SER A 77 -30.81 15.81 -24.70
N LEU A 78 -30.01 14.74 -24.52
CA LEU A 78 -29.95 13.99 -23.26
C LEU A 78 -29.65 14.92 -22.08
N PRO A 79 -30.20 14.65 -20.88
CA PRO A 79 -29.89 15.42 -19.67
C PRO A 79 -28.40 15.34 -19.36
N VAL A 80 -27.79 16.49 -19.05
CA VAL A 80 -26.35 16.61 -18.78
C VAL A 80 -26.09 16.83 -17.30
N VAL A 81 -25.38 15.90 -16.66
CA VAL A 81 -24.94 15.99 -15.26
C VAL A 81 -23.47 16.40 -15.23
N ARG A 82 -23.18 17.60 -14.72
CA ARG A 82 -21.79 18.06 -14.54
C ARG A 82 -21.22 17.53 -13.24
N LEU A 83 -20.04 16.93 -13.31
CA LEU A 83 -19.31 16.35 -12.18
C LEU A 83 -17.96 17.06 -11.99
N PRO A 84 -17.49 17.18 -10.74
CA PRO A 84 -16.24 17.87 -10.44
C PRO A 84 -14.98 17.03 -10.71
N ASP A 85 -15.14 15.77 -11.12
CA ASP A 85 -14.03 14.85 -11.39
C ASP A 85 -13.54 14.98 -12.83
N SER A 86 -12.26 14.66 -13.05
CA SER A 86 -11.64 14.64 -14.37
C SER A 86 -12.21 13.51 -15.24
N GLY A 87 -12.06 13.66 -16.56
CA GLY A 87 -12.48 12.68 -17.54
C GLY A 87 -11.80 11.33 -17.30
N ALA A 88 -10.51 11.34 -16.96
CA ALA A 88 -9.76 10.11 -16.65
C ALA A 88 -10.36 9.34 -15.47
N VAL A 89 -10.70 10.04 -14.38
CA VAL A 89 -11.31 9.41 -13.19
C VAL A 89 -12.69 8.87 -13.50
N LEU A 90 -13.54 9.66 -14.15
CA LEU A 90 -14.90 9.22 -14.52
C LEU A 90 -14.87 8.05 -15.49
N PHE A 91 -14.02 8.09 -16.51
CA PHE A 91 -13.84 6.99 -17.45
C PHE A 91 -13.48 5.70 -16.71
N SER A 92 -12.48 5.74 -15.82
CA SER A 92 -12.13 4.58 -15.00
C SER A 92 -13.33 4.09 -14.19
N ILE A 93 -14.03 4.96 -13.43
CA ILE A 93 -15.24 4.58 -12.68
C ILE A 93 -16.25 3.86 -13.56
N LEU A 94 -16.53 4.40 -14.76
CA LEU A 94 -17.49 3.81 -15.70
C LEU A 94 -17.05 2.43 -16.17
N THR A 95 -15.75 2.20 -16.42
CA THR A 95 -15.26 0.86 -16.79
C THR A 95 -15.44 -0.21 -15.70
N TYR A 96 -15.58 0.18 -14.43
CA TYR A 96 -15.90 -0.75 -13.34
C TYR A 96 -17.40 -0.96 -13.11
N ILE A 97 -18.23 -0.03 -13.59
CA ILE A 97 -19.69 -0.08 -13.41
C ILE A 97 -20.37 -0.80 -14.57
N PHE A 98 -19.87 -0.60 -15.78
CA PHE A 98 -20.42 -1.16 -17.00
C PHE A 98 -19.78 -2.51 -17.34
N PRO A 99 -20.45 -3.36 -18.14
CA PRO A 99 -19.94 -4.68 -18.54
C PRO A 99 -18.84 -4.56 -19.61
N VAL A 100 -17.75 -3.90 -19.26
CA VAL A 100 -16.54 -3.72 -20.07
C VAL A 100 -15.32 -4.09 -19.24
N GLN A 101 -14.15 -4.17 -19.87
CA GLN A 101 -12.92 -4.43 -19.14
C GLN A 101 -12.61 -3.26 -18.19
N PRO A 102 -12.41 -3.50 -16.88
CA PRO A 102 -12.05 -2.43 -15.94
C PRO A 102 -10.65 -1.89 -16.23
N ILE A 103 -10.50 -0.56 -16.17
CA ILE A 103 -9.24 0.11 -16.48
C ILE A 103 -8.82 1.02 -15.34
N LEU A 104 -7.59 0.81 -14.85
CA LEU A 104 -6.96 1.70 -13.89
C LEU A 104 -6.30 2.89 -14.59
N PRO A 105 -6.28 4.07 -13.95
CA PRO A 105 -5.48 5.19 -14.39
C PRO A 105 -3.98 4.88 -14.42
N SER A 106 -3.22 5.67 -15.16
CA SER A 106 -1.80 5.44 -15.43
C SER A 106 -0.88 5.94 -14.31
N THR A 107 -1.34 6.92 -13.53
CA THR A 107 -0.52 7.56 -12.49
C THR A 107 -1.05 7.31 -11.08
N VAL A 108 -0.16 7.42 -10.09
CA VAL A 108 -0.50 7.22 -8.66
C VAL A 108 -1.54 8.24 -8.21
N GLU A 109 -1.41 9.49 -8.64
CA GLU A 109 -2.32 10.59 -8.33
C GLU A 109 -3.72 10.28 -8.82
N GLN A 110 -3.86 9.86 -10.09
CA GLN A 110 -5.15 9.53 -10.67
C GLN A 110 -5.78 8.30 -10.01
N VAL A 111 -4.98 7.30 -9.59
CA VAL A 111 -5.49 6.16 -8.81
C VAL A 111 -6.01 6.62 -7.43
N MET A 112 -5.32 7.55 -6.76
CA MET A 112 -5.79 8.12 -5.50
C MET A 112 -7.06 8.97 -5.69
N GLU A 113 -7.12 9.77 -6.74
CA GLU A 113 -8.32 10.52 -7.12
C GLU A 113 -9.49 9.59 -7.44
N LEU A 114 -9.24 8.48 -8.13
CA LEU A 114 -10.23 7.44 -8.41
C LEU A 114 -10.81 6.85 -7.12
N LEU A 115 -9.96 6.39 -6.20
CA LEU A 115 -10.41 5.85 -4.91
C LEU A 115 -11.20 6.89 -4.10
N SER A 116 -10.74 8.15 -4.11
CA SER A 116 -11.42 9.27 -3.45
C SER A 116 -12.80 9.55 -4.06
N ALA A 117 -12.91 9.55 -5.38
CA ALA A 117 -14.16 9.77 -6.10
C ALA A 117 -15.16 8.63 -5.84
N ILE A 118 -14.71 7.38 -5.85
CA ILE A 118 -15.54 6.20 -5.53
C ILE A 118 -16.09 6.29 -4.10
N GLN A 119 -15.27 6.69 -3.12
CA GLN A 119 -15.73 6.94 -1.74
C GLN A 119 -16.72 8.09 -1.67
N LYS A 120 -16.43 9.22 -2.33
CA LYS A 120 -17.32 10.38 -2.43
C LYS A 120 -18.70 10.01 -2.99
N TYR A 121 -18.73 9.06 -3.93
CA TYR A 121 -19.95 8.56 -4.54
C TYR A 121 -20.57 7.35 -3.85
N LYS A 122 -20.03 6.90 -2.71
CA LYS A 122 -20.51 5.74 -1.93
C LYS A 122 -20.66 4.47 -2.78
N MET A 123 -19.65 4.18 -3.59
CA MET A 123 -19.63 3.02 -4.49
C MET A 123 -18.83 1.86 -3.87
N ASP A 124 -19.32 1.27 -2.78
CA ASP A 124 -18.54 0.32 -1.95
C ASP A 124 -18.10 -0.96 -2.70
N ALA A 125 -18.96 -1.48 -3.58
CA ALA A 125 -18.62 -2.63 -4.42
C ALA A 125 -17.48 -2.27 -5.39
N VAL A 126 -17.60 -1.13 -6.09
CA VAL A 126 -16.57 -0.62 -7.01
C VAL A 126 -15.26 -0.37 -6.27
N LEU A 127 -15.31 0.18 -5.05
CA LEU A 127 -14.13 0.39 -4.21
C LEU A 127 -13.38 -0.92 -3.93
N THR A 128 -14.12 -1.97 -3.59
CA THR A 128 -13.56 -3.31 -3.38
C THR A 128 -12.92 -3.85 -4.67
N HIS A 129 -13.59 -3.73 -5.81
CA HIS A 129 -13.06 -4.19 -7.10
C HIS A 129 -11.79 -3.44 -7.51
N VAL A 130 -11.76 -2.11 -7.34
CA VAL A 130 -10.58 -1.29 -7.65
C VAL A 130 -9.41 -1.67 -6.74
N ARG A 131 -9.63 -1.82 -5.43
CA ARG A 131 -8.58 -2.26 -4.49
C ARG A 131 -8.02 -3.63 -4.83
N ASN A 132 -8.89 -4.57 -5.22
CA ASN A 132 -8.46 -5.90 -5.66
C ASN A 132 -7.61 -5.79 -6.94
N HIS A 133 -8.04 -4.99 -7.93
CA HIS A 133 -7.28 -4.78 -9.16
C HIS A 133 -5.92 -4.11 -8.88
N ILE A 134 -5.85 -3.14 -7.96
CA ILE A 134 -4.60 -2.52 -7.49
C ILE A 134 -3.69 -3.55 -6.82
N SER A 135 -4.25 -4.43 -5.98
CA SER A 135 -3.47 -5.45 -5.25
C SER A 135 -2.83 -6.50 -6.16
N GLN A 136 -3.43 -6.72 -7.34
CA GLN A 136 -2.95 -7.67 -8.35
C GLN A 136 -1.88 -7.07 -9.28
N GLN A 137 -1.61 -5.76 -9.20
CA GLN A 137 -0.61 -5.12 -10.04
C GLN A 137 0.79 -5.67 -9.73
N HIS A 138 1.54 -5.98 -10.80
CA HIS A 138 2.95 -6.30 -10.70
C HIS A 138 3.77 -5.29 -11.51
N PRO A 139 4.70 -4.56 -10.87
CA PRO A 139 5.06 -4.63 -9.46
C PRO A 139 4.03 -3.92 -8.54
N PRO A 140 3.99 -4.20 -7.22
CA PRO A 140 2.95 -3.70 -6.31
C PRO A 140 2.73 -2.19 -6.39
N PHE A 141 1.50 -1.72 -6.20
CA PHE A 141 1.21 -0.28 -6.30
C PHE A 141 1.93 0.56 -5.24
N ILE A 142 1.97 0.08 -4.00
CA ILE A 142 2.71 0.70 -2.89
C ILE A 142 4.03 -0.04 -2.69
N ARG A 143 5.14 0.66 -2.86
CA ARG A 143 6.51 0.15 -2.74
C ARG A 143 7.33 1.05 -1.83
N LYS A 144 8.52 0.60 -1.42
CA LYS A 144 9.40 1.41 -0.56
C LYS A 144 9.69 2.77 -1.21
N GLU A 145 9.97 2.78 -2.51
CA GLU A 145 10.41 3.95 -3.26
C GLU A 145 9.33 5.04 -3.37
N ASN A 146 8.06 4.65 -3.47
CA ASN A 146 6.92 5.59 -3.60
C ASN A 146 6.06 5.71 -2.32
N SER A 147 6.35 4.92 -1.28
CA SER A 147 5.54 4.85 -0.04
C SER A 147 5.23 6.20 0.59
N LEU A 148 6.21 7.10 0.70
CA LEU A 148 6.01 8.44 1.25
C LEU A 148 5.07 9.29 0.40
N TYR A 149 5.20 9.18 -0.92
CA TYR A 149 4.38 9.93 -1.86
C TYR A 149 2.92 9.46 -1.83
N VAL A 150 2.74 8.13 -1.90
CA VAL A 150 1.44 7.46 -1.74
C VAL A 150 0.81 7.82 -0.39
N TYR A 151 1.59 7.83 0.69
CA TYR A 151 1.10 8.22 2.02
C TYR A 151 0.56 9.66 2.04
N SER A 152 1.32 10.61 1.48
CA SER A 152 0.88 12.01 1.41
C SER A 152 -0.41 12.18 0.61
N LEU A 153 -0.50 11.56 -0.57
CA LEU A 153 -1.71 11.60 -1.39
C LEU A 153 -2.89 10.93 -0.69
N ALA A 154 -2.69 9.77 -0.07
CA ALA A 154 -3.73 9.06 0.64
C ALA A 154 -4.27 9.90 1.81
N GLN A 155 -3.39 10.57 2.57
CA GLN A 155 -3.80 11.51 3.61
C GLN A 155 -4.58 12.70 3.04
N LYS A 156 -4.09 13.31 1.96
CA LYS A 156 -4.76 14.42 1.26
C LYS A 156 -6.19 14.05 0.83
N HIS A 157 -6.40 12.83 0.37
CA HIS A 157 -7.69 12.33 -0.11
C HIS A 157 -8.55 11.63 0.96
N GLY A 158 -8.09 11.54 2.21
CA GLY A 158 -8.80 10.86 3.29
C GLY A 158 -8.84 9.32 3.16
N LEU A 159 -7.95 8.74 2.35
CA LEU A 159 -7.86 7.31 2.03
C LEU A 159 -7.11 6.56 3.14
N ARG A 160 -7.80 6.29 4.25
CA ARG A 160 -7.19 5.70 5.47
C ARG A 160 -6.49 4.36 5.24
N GLN A 161 -7.06 3.48 4.43
CA GLN A 161 -6.48 2.15 4.19
C GLN A 161 -5.16 2.26 3.43
N GLU A 162 -5.16 3.05 2.37
CA GLU A 162 -4.00 3.29 1.52
C GLU A 162 -2.93 4.07 2.28
N ALA A 163 -3.32 5.03 3.13
CA ALA A 163 -2.41 5.73 4.03
C ALA A 163 -1.74 4.77 5.02
N LEU A 164 -2.48 3.83 5.61
CA LEU A 164 -1.93 2.82 6.52
C LEU A 164 -0.94 1.88 5.82
N GLN A 165 -1.32 1.35 4.66
CA GLN A 165 -0.44 0.49 3.86
C GLN A 165 0.84 1.22 3.44
N ALA A 166 0.71 2.48 3.02
CA ALA A 166 1.85 3.31 2.67
C ALA A 166 2.75 3.58 3.89
N ALA A 167 2.17 3.95 5.03
CA ALA A 167 2.91 4.20 6.26
C ALA A 167 3.66 2.95 6.76
N GLN A 168 3.06 1.76 6.66
CA GLN A 168 3.74 0.50 6.93
C GLN A 168 4.95 0.30 6.02
N SER A 169 4.81 0.56 4.73
CA SER A 169 5.90 0.45 3.76
C SER A 169 7.06 1.42 4.05
N THR A 170 6.78 2.60 4.61
CA THR A 170 7.83 3.56 5.02
C THR A 170 8.73 3.06 6.16
N LEU A 171 8.31 2.07 6.94
CA LEU A 171 9.15 1.47 8.00
C LEU A 171 10.39 0.76 7.43
N GLY A 172 10.30 0.33 6.16
CA GLY A 172 11.41 -0.28 5.43
C GLY A 172 12.41 0.72 4.86
N LEU A 173 12.23 2.02 5.07
CA LEU A 173 13.15 3.05 4.60
C LEU A 173 14.28 3.25 5.64
N PRO A 174 15.55 3.07 5.24
CA PRO A 174 16.69 3.27 6.15
C PRO A 174 16.86 4.74 6.54
N TYR A 175 16.49 5.66 5.62
CA TYR A 175 16.64 7.10 5.79
C TYR A 175 15.29 7.78 5.59
N LEU A 176 14.64 8.08 6.70
CA LEU A 176 13.61 9.13 6.80
C LEU A 176 14.25 10.41 7.35
N THR A 177 15.52 10.63 6.99
CA THR A 177 16.25 11.85 7.31
C THR A 177 15.83 12.96 6.36
N ILE A 178 15.97 14.21 6.80
CA ILE A 178 15.58 15.40 6.04
C ILE A 178 16.24 15.39 4.65
N ASP A 179 17.49 14.95 4.56
CA ASP A 179 18.27 14.86 3.30
C ASP A 179 17.68 13.86 2.29
N GLY A 180 16.95 12.83 2.74
CA GLY A 180 16.28 11.85 1.87
C GLY A 180 14.91 12.28 1.37
N LEU A 181 14.44 13.45 1.80
CA LEU A 181 13.07 13.92 1.59
C LEU A 181 12.96 15.05 0.55
N ASP A 182 14.03 15.66 0.08
CA ASP A 182 14.03 16.97 -0.63
C ASP A 182 12.94 17.16 -1.70
N GLU A 183 12.82 16.27 -2.69
CA GLU A 183 11.76 16.42 -3.72
C GLU A 183 10.38 15.93 -3.24
N LYS A 184 10.35 14.96 -2.32
CA LYS A 184 9.11 14.36 -1.79
C LYS A 184 8.45 15.22 -0.71
N LEU A 185 9.21 16.08 -0.04
CA LEU A 185 8.77 16.96 1.03
C LEU A 185 7.92 18.12 0.50
N LYS A 186 8.21 18.61 -0.72
CA LYS A 186 7.38 19.64 -1.39
C LYS A 186 5.90 19.22 -1.48
N MET A 187 5.63 17.92 -1.49
CA MET A 187 4.31 17.33 -1.68
C MET A 187 3.61 16.93 -0.38
N MET A 188 4.23 17.12 0.80
CA MET A 188 3.66 16.66 2.07
C MET A 188 3.53 17.79 3.11
N PRO A 189 2.30 18.19 3.46
CA PRO A 189 2.04 19.07 4.60
C PRO A 189 2.71 18.57 5.89
N GLY A 190 3.29 19.48 6.69
CA GLY A 190 3.99 19.13 7.93
C GLY A 190 3.14 18.36 8.94
N VAL A 191 1.81 18.57 8.91
CA VAL A 191 0.85 17.79 9.71
C VAL A 191 0.88 16.30 9.37
N PHE A 192 0.99 15.93 8.08
CA PHE A 192 1.03 14.52 7.66
C PHE A 192 2.35 13.88 8.05
N LEU A 193 3.47 14.62 7.97
CA LEU A 193 4.77 14.17 8.43
C LEU A 193 4.76 13.90 9.94
N HIS A 194 4.17 14.81 10.72
CA HIS A 194 4.06 14.67 12.16
C HIS A 194 3.23 13.44 12.55
N GLU A 195 2.12 13.18 11.84
CA GLU A 195 1.32 11.96 12.06
C GLU A 195 2.07 10.68 11.66
N LEU A 196 2.86 10.71 10.59
CA LEU A 196 3.72 9.59 10.21
C LEU A 196 4.79 9.33 11.28
N TRP A 197 5.40 10.39 11.81
CA TRP A 197 6.38 10.28 12.88
C TRP A 197 5.76 9.69 14.16
N LYS A 198 4.56 10.13 14.55
CA LYS A 198 3.83 9.53 15.69
C LYS A 198 3.53 8.05 15.44
N TYR A 199 3.12 7.70 14.22
CA TYR A 199 2.89 6.32 13.83
C TYR A 199 4.18 5.49 13.99
N HIS A 200 5.32 5.96 13.45
CA HIS A 200 6.62 5.31 13.63
C HIS A 200 6.98 5.13 15.10
N LYS A 201 6.77 6.15 15.94
CA LYS A 201 7.02 6.08 17.39
C LYS A 201 6.18 4.99 18.07
N ARG A 202 4.89 4.89 17.72
CA ARG A 202 3.99 3.83 18.23
C ARG A 202 4.44 2.44 17.79
N VAL A 203 4.81 2.28 16.52
CA VAL A 203 5.32 1.01 16.00
C VAL A 203 6.58 0.57 16.73
N ARG A 204 7.55 1.47 16.93
CA ARG A 204 8.79 1.16 17.67
C ARG A 204 8.53 0.73 19.11
N ALA A 205 7.60 1.42 19.80
CA ALA A 205 7.22 1.07 21.16
C ALA A 205 6.56 -0.32 21.24
N ASN A 206 5.63 -0.62 20.33
CA ASN A 206 4.98 -1.93 20.27
C ASN A 206 5.97 -3.04 19.91
N LEU A 207 6.84 -2.81 18.91
CA LEU A 207 7.88 -3.77 18.54
C LEU A 207 8.81 -4.05 19.72
N ALA A 208 9.23 -3.02 20.47
CA ALA A 208 10.08 -3.22 21.64
C ALA A 208 9.43 -4.14 22.69
N SER A 209 8.11 -4.02 22.90
CA SER A 209 7.37 -4.90 23.81
C SER A 209 7.24 -6.32 23.24
N ASP A 210 6.66 -6.46 22.04
CA ASP A 210 6.35 -7.76 21.45
C ASP A 210 7.63 -8.59 21.18
N LEU A 211 8.73 -7.94 20.76
CA LEU A 211 10.01 -8.62 20.54
C LEU A 211 10.69 -9.04 21.85
N LYS A 212 10.52 -8.27 22.93
CA LYS A 212 10.99 -8.67 24.26
C LYS A 212 10.24 -9.91 24.75
N ASP A 213 8.92 -9.95 24.55
CA ASP A 213 8.09 -11.11 24.92
C ASP A 213 8.45 -12.34 24.07
N PHE A 214 8.68 -12.16 22.76
CA PHE A 214 9.18 -13.22 21.88
C PHE A 214 10.52 -13.80 22.37
N MET A 215 11.46 -12.93 22.77
CA MET A 215 12.76 -13.33 23.31
C MET A 215 12.68 -13.99 24.70
N ALA A 216 11.60 -13.77 25.46
CA ALA A 216 11.35 -14.44 26.73
C ALA A 216 10.58 -15.78 26.57
N SER A 217 9.89 -15.96 25.45
CA SER A 217 9.09 -17.17 25.15
C SER A 217 9.95 -18.35 24.67
N HIS A 218 9.41 -19.56 24.57
CA HIS A 218 10.14 -20.68 23.93
C HIS A 218 10.09 -20.67 22.39
N ALA A 219 9.52 -19.64 21.75
CA ALA A 219 9.35 -19.60 20.28
C ALA A 219 10.66 -19.50 19.49
N HIS A 220 11.79 -19.26 20.17
CA HIS A 220 13.13 -19.15 19.58
C HIS A 220 14.02 -20.37 19.87
N THR A 221 13.50 -21.44 20.50
CA THR A 221 14.31 -22.59 20.96
C THR A 221 15.03 -23.34 19.84
N THR A 222 14.64 -23.11 18.59
CA THR A 222 15.29 -23.65 17.38
C THR A 222 16.76 -23.21 17.26
N PHE A 223 17.17 -22.14 17.94
CA PHE A 223 18.54 -21.63 17.98
C PHE A 223 19.36 -22.09 19.20
N ASN A 224 18.93 -23.12 19.94
CA ASN A 224 19.67 -23.64 21.10
C ASN A 224 21.10 -24.04 20.72
N HIS A 225 22.06 -23.17 20.98
CA HIS A 225 23.42 -23.28 20.48
C HIS A 225 24.45 -22.84 21.54
N PRO A 226 25.58 -23.55 21.69
CA PRO A 226 26.54 -23.31 22.78
C PRO A 226 27.32 -21.99 22.67
N CYS A 227 27.26 -21.29 21.53
CA CYS A 227 27.86 -19.98 21.38
C CYS A 227 27.09 -18.94 22.21
N ARG A 228 27.57 -18.69 23.43
CA ARG A 228 27.03 -17.71 24.37
C ARG A 228 27.94 -16.50 24.48
N GLU A 229 27.35 -15.35 24.78
CA GLU A 229 28.14 -14.19 25.20
C GLU A 229 28.70 -14.42 26.60
N PRO A 230 29.94 -13.98 26.89
CA PRO A 230 30.57 -14.13 28.20
C PRO A 230 29.75 -13.53 29.37
N THR A 231 28.88 -12.57 29.07
CA THR A 231 28.09 -11.80 30.03
C THR A 231 26.62 -12.24 30.12
N ALA A 232 26.19 -13.19 29.30
CA ALA A 232 24.79 -13.64 29.29
C ALA A 232 24.50 -14.59 30.46
N PRO A 233 23.34 -14.48 31.13
CA PRO A 233 22.96 -15.40 32.19
C PRO A 233 22.88 -16.84 31.64
N PRO A 234 23.25 -17.86 32.44
CA PRO A 234 23.36 -19.25 32.00
C PRO A 234 22.05 -19.88 31.48
N ASN A 235 20.92 -19.20 31.71
CA ASN A 235 19.58 -19.63 31.31
C ASN A 235 19.15 -19.10 29.93
N LEU A 236 19.93 -18.24 29.26
CA LEU A 236 19.61 -17.78 27.91
C LEU A 236 20.01 -18.83 26.87
N ALA A 237 19.01 -19.40 26.19
CA ALA A 237 19.19 -20.48 25.20
C ALA A 237 19.49 -19.97 23.77
N ILE A 238 19.84 -18.68 23.60
CA ILE A 238 19.99 -18.04 22.28
C ILE A 238 21.40 -17.44 22.15
N PRO A 239 22.04 -17.53 20.98
CA PRO A 239 23.24 -16.76 20.67
C PRO A 239 23.01 -15.25 20.82
N GLY A 240 23.94 -14.55 21.47
CA GLY A 240 23.76 -13.12 21.76
C GLY A 240 23.66 -12.23 20.51
N TRP A 241 24.21 -12.66 19.38
CA TRP A 241 24.03 -11.95 18.10
C TRP A 241 22.57 -11.96 17.61
N VAL A 242 21.82 -13.04 17.83
CA VAL A 242 20.39 -13.12 17.51
C VAL A 242 19.62 -12.16 18.40
N GLY A 243 19.93 -12.14 19.70
CA GLY A 243 19.30 -11.21 20.65
C GLY A 243 19.56 -9.75 20.30
N ARG A 244 20.79 -9.41 19.88
CA ARG A 244 21.12 -8.07 19.36
C ARG A 244 20.35 -7.73 18.09
N TYR A 245 20.30 -8.65 17.13
CA TYR A 245 19.54 -8.47 15.90
C TYR A 245 18.06 -8.19 16.21
N VAL A 246 17.41 -9.06 16.99
CA VAL A 246 16.00 -8.90 17.37
C VAL A 246 15.77 -7.59 18.10
N SER A 247 16.62 -7.24 19.09
CA SER A 247 16.49 -5.98 19.84
C SER A 247 16.72 -4.74 18.96
N SER A 248 17.53 -4.85 17.91
CA SER A 248 17.78 -3.74 16.99
C SER A 248 16.54 -3.39 16.15
N LEU A 249 15.64 -4.35 15.89
CA LEU A 249 14.46 -4.16 15.03
C LEU A 249 13.46 -3.14 15.60
N SER A 250 13.38 -2.98 16.93
CA SER A 250 12.52 -1.96 17.53
C SER A 250 13.04 -0.54 17.29
N SER A 251 14.35 -0.37 17.13
CA SER A 251 14.98 0.91 16.83
C SER A 251 15.09 1.15 15.33
N PHE A 252 15.37 0.09 14.57
CA PHE A 252 15.63 0.10 13.15
C PHE A 252 14.77 -0.94 12.41
N PRO A 253 13.45 -0.69 12.26
CA PRO A 253 12.53 -1.60 11.57
C PRO A 253 12.97 -1.98 10.15
N PHE A 254 13.72 -1.11 9.47
CA PHE A 254 14.23 -1.37 8.12
C PHE A 254 15.24 -2.53 8.03
N LEU A 255 15.83 -2.96 9.16
CA LEU A 255 16.73 -4.12 9.22
C LEU A 255 15.98 -5.46 9.16
N PHE A 256 14.65 -5.44 9.19
CA PHE A 256 13.81 -6.63 9.08
C PHE A 256 13.83 -7.18 7.64
N ASP A 257 14.87 -7.97 7.35
CA ASP A 257 15.12 -8.70 6.12
C ASP A 257 15.91 -9.96 6.48
N ILE A 258 15.62 -11.10 5.84
CA ILE A 258 16.38 -12.33 6.03
C ILE A 258 17.86 -12.15 5.69
N SER A 259 18.18 -11.25 4.75
CA SER A 259 19.53 -10.84 4.42
C SER A 259 20.18 -10.09 5.59
N GLY A 260 19.40 -9.27 6.31
CA GLY A 260 19.83 -8.61 7.55
C GLY A 260 20.20 -9.60 8.65
N LEU A 261 19.43 -10.68 8.81
CA LEU A 261 19.74 -11.76 9.75
C LEU A 261 21.05 -12.47 9.36
N HIS A 262 21.25 -12.78 8.08
CA HIS A 262 22.49 -13.39 7.60
C HIS A 262 23.70 -12.46 7.77
N MET A 263 23.55 -11.15 7.56
CA MET A 263 24.60 -10.18 7.83
C MET A 263 24.98 -10.16 9.32
N ALA A 264 23.99 -10.21 10.23
CA ALA A 264 24.25 -10.26 11.67
C ALA A 264 25.00 -11.55 12.08
N LEU A 265 24.68 -12.69 11.47
CA LEU A 265 25.44 -13.93 11.65
C LEU A 265 26.87 -13.80 11.14
N THR A 266 27.06 -13.22 9.95
CA THR A 266 28.37 -13.02 9.33
C THR A 266 29.25 -12.11 10.20
N ASP A 267 28.70 -10.98 10.66
CA ASP A 267 29.40 -10.03 11.52
C ASP A 267 29.80 -10.68 12.86
N HIS A 268 28.94 -11.53 13.43
CA HIS A 268 29.25 -12.27 14.64
C HIS A 268 30.42 -13.26 14.45
N VAL A 269 30.44 -14.00 13.35
CA VAL A 269 31.50 -14.99 13.06
C VAL A 269 32.84 -14.30 12.83
N LEU A 270 32.84 -13.10 12.24
CA LEU A 270 34.04 -12.30 11.98
C LEU A 270 34.51 -11.50 13.21
N SER A 271 33.62 -11.23 14.17
CA SER A 271 33.91 -10.41 15.36
C SER A 271 34.87 -11.07 16.36
N PRO A 272 35.73 -10.29 17.05
CA PRO A 272 36.65 -10.79 18.06
C PRO A 272 35.97 -11.43 19.28
N SER A 273 34.69 -11.13 19.55
CA SER A 273 33.89 -11.80 20.59
C SER A 273 33.53 -13.26 20.23
N GLY A 274 33.37 -13.58 18.94
CA GLY A 274 33.27 -14.96 18.46
C GLY A 274 34.61 -15.70 18.51
N SER A 275 35.70 -14.96 18.73
CA SER A 275 37.08 -15.44 18.71
C SER A 275 37.65 -15.78 20.09
N GLN A 276 36.93 -15.53 21.19
CA GLN A 276 37.39 -15.92 22.54
C GLN A 276 37.28 -17.43 22.82
N LEU A 277 36.68 -18.20 21.91
CA LEU A 277 36.74 -19.68 21.87
C LEU A 277 37.92 -20.21 21.01
N ARG A 278 38.95 -19.39 20.74
CA ARG A 278 40.14 -19.81 19.97
C ARG A 278 41.07 -20.70 20.79
N ALA A 279 40.66 -21.96 20.94
CA ALA A 279 41.58 -23.09 21.02
C ALA A 279 41.68 -23.85 19.68
N SER A 280 40.63 -23.90 18.85
CA SER A 280 40.74 -24.34 17.45
C SER A 280 39.47 -24.03 16.64
N GLY A 281 39.59 -23.28 15.53
CA GLY A 281 38.60 -23.28 14.44
C GLY A 281 37.22 -22.63 14.69
N GLY A 282 37.08 -21.35 14.33
CA GLY A 282 35.79 -20.71 13.99
C GLY A 282 34.70 -20.64 15.07
N CYS A 283 33.64 -19.87 14.81
CA CYS A 283 32.42 -19.93 15.63
C CYS A 283 31.50 -21.03 15.10
N THR A 284 31.00 -21.90 15.99
CA THR A 284 30.11 -23.02 15.61
C THR A 284 28.74 -22.55 15.09
N CYS A 285 28.38 -21.27 15.23
CA CYS A 285 27.16 -20.70 14.65
C CYS A 285 27.10 -20.80 13.11
N THR A 286 28.23 -21.03 12.42
CA THR A 286 28.23 -21.32 10.98
C THR A 286 27.55 -22.64 10.63
N MET A 287 27.40 -23.55 11.60
CA MET A 287 26.84 -24.90 11.42
C MET A 287 25.34 -24.97 11.77
N ILE A 288 24.69 -23.83 12.01
CA ILE A 288 23.25 -23.80 12.31
C ILE A 288 22.49 -24.30 11.06
N PRO A 289 21.62 -25.32 11.19
CA PRO A 289 20.85 -25.82 10.07
C PRO A 289 19.99 -24.72 9.43
N LYS A 290 19.87 -24.76 8.10
CA LYS A 290 19.08 -23.78 7.36
C LYS A 290 17.61 -23.81 7.78
N GLU A 291 17.10 -25.00 8.10
CA GLU A 291 15.74 -25.23 8.57
C GLU A 291 15.48 -24.46 9.86
N ASN A 292 16.44 -24.49 10.79
CA ASN A 292 16.34 -23.77 12.06
C ASN A 292 16.26 -22.24 11.85
N ILE A 293 17.05 -21.72 10.90
CA ILE A 293 17.03 -20.29 10.53
C ILE A 293 15.66 -19.92 9.94
N LEU A 294 15.10 -20.76 9.07
CA LEU A 294 13.82 -20.51 8.42
C LEU A 294 12.64 -20.58 9.41
N GLU A 295 12.63 -21.57 10.31
CA GLU A 295 11.61 -21.69 11.35
C GLU A 295 11.60 -20.49 12.29
N PHE A 296 12.77 -20.09 12.77
CA PHE A 296 12.90 -18.88 13.58
C PHE A 296 12.48 -17.63 12.79
N TRP A 297 12.90 -17.51 11.54
CA TRP A 297 12.52 -16.38 10.69
C TRP A 297 11.01 -16.31 10.51
N ALA A 298 10.33 -17.44 10.32
CA ALA A 298 8.88 -17.50 10.22
C ALA A 298 8.20 -17.05 11.53
N ALA A 299 8.68 -17.53 12.68
CA ALA A 299 8.16 -17.13 13.98
C ALA A 299 8.38 -15.63 14.27
N LEU A 300 9.59 -15.12 14.01
CA LEU A 300 9.92 -13.71 14.15
C LEU A 300 9.10 -12.85 13.19
N SER A 301 8.89 -13.30 11.94
CA SER A 301 8.06 -12.61 10.95
C SER A 301 6.61 -12.49 11.39
N ALA A 302 6.04 -13.57 11.97
CA ALA A 302 4.69 -13.55 12.49
C ALA A 302 4.53 -12.52 13.62
N VAL A 303 5.48 -12.46 14.56
CA VAL A 303 5.48 -11.47 15.65
C VAL A 303 5.68 -10.06 15.12
N TYR A 304 6.66 -9.86 14.23
CA TYR A 304 6.99 -8.56 13.67
C TYR A 304 5.83 -7.94 12.88
N HIS A 305 5.25 -8.69 11.93
CA HIS A 305 4.11 -8.22 11.18
C HIS A 305 2.86 -8.09 12.05
N GLY A 306 2.63 -9.02 12.97
CA GLY A 306 1.53 -8.94 13.95
C GLY A 306 1.63 -7.71 14.86
N SER A 307 2.84 -7.28 15.23
CA SER A 307 3.05 -6.08 16.03
C SER A 307 2.71 -4.80 15.27
N ILE A 308 3.07 -4.75 13.98
CA ILE A 308 2.79 -3.60 13.10
C ILE A 308 1.30 -3.49 12.79
N THR A 309 0.61 -4.60 12.52
CA THR A 309 -0.82 -4.59 12.15
C THR A 309 -1.74 -4.16 13.30
N LYS A 310 -1.32 -4.32 14.56
CA LYS A 310 -2.03 -3.78 15.74
C LYS A 310 -2.09 -2.25 15.76
N ILE A 311 -1.20 -1.56 15.07
CA ILE A 311 -1.15 -0.09 15.07
C ILE A 311 -2.00 0.46 13.93
N SER A 312 -3.09 1.15 14.27
CA SER A 312 -3.88 1.96 13.33
C SER A 312 -3.53 3.45 13.43
N PHE A 313 -3.99 4.23 12.45
CA PHE A 313 -4.16 5.68 12.64
C PHE A 313 -5.36 5.92 13.56
N LEU A 314 -5.18 6.82 14.54
CA LEU A 314 -6.28 7.41 15.34
C LEU A 314 -6.65 8.72 14.69
#